data_AF-F0WW67-F1
#
_entry.id   AF-F0WW67-F1
#
_cell.length_a   1.000
_cell.length_b   1.000
_cell.length_c   1.000
_cell.angle_alpha   90.00
_cell.angle_beta   90.00
_cell.angle_gamma   90.00
#
_symmetry.space_group_name_H-M   'P 1'
#
loop_
_entity.id
_entity.type
_entity.pdbx_description
1 polymer ?
#
loop_
_entity_poly.entity_id
_entity_poly.type
_entity_poly.pdbx_seq_one_letter_code
_entity_poly.pdbx_strand_id
1 'polypeptide(L)'
;MHDNEIQKVGFDYGNVWSIVPDWVCRQIKGQLFAILRQTASEEAPRFFKCKWLKNKLVPFILFNFGKDQTRYEFTSEEYILERIQTAKKPPGFEPECYMAIRSKEDSSLNEWILSGVFAKRYAIKLQYSKGLQFGFGPSRKPSIL
;
A
#
# COMPACT_ATOMS: atom_id res chain seq x y z
N MET A 1 0.38 -22.44 -5.56
CA MET A 1 0.04 -22.62 -4.14
C MET A 1 1.34 -22.59 -3.36
N HIS A 2 1.66 -21.48 -2.71
CA HIS A 2 2.82 -21.34 -1.81
C HIS A 2 2.30 -21.37 -0.37
N ASP A 3 1.73 -22.50 0.02
CA ASP A 3 1.13 -22.66 1.35
C ASP A 3 2.22 -23.05 2.36
N ASN A 4 2.32 -22.27 3.44
CA ASN A 4 3.03 -22.49 4.71
C ASN A 4 4.43 -21.91 4.93
N GLU A 5 4.94 -21.02 4.08
CA GLU A 5 6.18 -20.30 4.42
C GLU A 5 5.90 -19.12 5.35
N ILE A 6 6.62 -19.09 6.49
CA ILE A 6 6.54 -18.00 7.49
C ILE A 6 6.91 -16.68 6.81
N GLN A 7 5.93 -15.79 6.69
CA GLN A 7 6.14 -14.43 6.18
C GLN A 7 6.72 -13.55 7.30
N LYS A 8 7.80 -12.85 6.99
CA LYS A 8 8.39 -11.81 7.84
C LYS A 8 7.88 -10.46 7.40
N VAL A 9 7.35 -9.69 8.34
CA VAL A 9 6.85 -8.34 8.07
C VAL A 9 7.63 -7.34 8.91
N GLY A 10 8.34 -6.45 8.21
CA GLY A 10 8.98 -5.27 8.75
C GLY A 10 8.15 -4.01 8.49
N PHE A 11 8.51 -2.94 9.18
CA PHE A 11 7.88 -1.64 9.03
C PHE A 11 8.95 -0.56 8.87
N ASP A 12 8.80 0.31 7.88
CA ASP A 12 9.72 1.42 7.59
C ASP A 12 8.94 2.74 7.46
N TYR A 13 8.99 3.56 8.51
CA TYR A 13 8.29 4.84 8.56
C TYR A 13 8.91 5.88 7.60
N GLY A 14 10.20 5.77 7.32
CA GLY A 14 10.94 6.74 6.49
C GLY A 14 10.70 6.56 5.00
N ASN A 15 10.07 5.46 4.61
CA ASN A 15 9.84 5.12 3.22
C ASN A 15 8.39 5.32 2.81
N VAL A 16 8.20 5.76 1.57
CA VAL A 16 6.89 5.88 0.93
C VAL A 16 6.52 4.58 0.20
N TRP A 17 7.52 3.79 -0.20
CA TRP A 17 7.32 2.58 -0.98
C TRP A 17 7.26 1.36 -0.08
N SER A 18 6.14 0.63 -0.10
CA SER A 18 6.09 -0.69 0.51
C SER A 18 6.86 -1.69 -0.37
N ILE A 19 7.68 -2.52 0.26
CA ILE A 19 8.35 -3.65 -0.41
C ILE A 19 7.52 -4.90 -0.13
N VAL A 20 7.11 -5.59 -1.19
CA VAL A 20 6.29 -6.81 -1.09
C VAL A 20 6.94 -7.94 -1.89
N PRO A 21 6.60 -9.21 -1.61
CA PRO A 21 7.01 -10.32 -2.44
C PRO A 21 6.65 -10.11 -3.91
N ASP A 22 7.51 -10.57 -4.81
CA ASP A 22 7.35 -10.32 -6.25
C ASP A 22 6.00 -10.81 -6.80
N TRP A 23 5.54 -11.98 -6.36
CA TRP A 23 4.24 -12.53 -6.76
C TRP A 23 3.08 -11.62 -6.35
N VAL A 24 3.14 -11.00 -5.16
CA VAL A 24 2.15 -10.03 -4.68
C VAL A 24 2.19 -8.79 -5.56
N CYS A 25 3.39 -8.27 -5.82
CA CYS A 25 3.57 -7.08 -6.65
C CYS A 25 2.98 -7.30 -8.05
N ARG A 26 3.28 -8.46 -8.67
CA ARG A 26 2.73 -8.84 -9.98
C ARG A 26 1.21 -8.98 -9.95
N GLN A 27 0.64 -9.60 -8.92
CA GLN A 27 -0.80 -9.77 -8.80
C GLN A 27 -1.53 -8.42 -8.69
N ILE A 28 -1.06 -7.53 -7.81
CA ILE A 28 -1.66 -6.20 -7.63
C ILE A 28 -1.52 -5.37 -8.91
N LYS A 29 -0.32 -5.35 -9.51
CA LYS A 29 -0.10 -4.66 -10.79
C LYS A 29 -1.02 -5.20 -11.88
N GLY A 30 -1.13 -6.52 -12.05
CA GLY A 30 -1.99 -7.13 -13.06
C GLY A 30 -3.46 -6.73 -12.90
N GLN A 31 -3.98 -6.75 -11.68
CA GLN A 31 -5.35 -6.33 -11.39
C GLN A 31 -5.57 -4.82 -11.60
N LEU A 32 -4.65 -3.99 -11.11
CA LEU A 32 -4.70 -2.54 -11.33
C LEU A 32 -4.66 -2.21 -12.84
N PHE A 33 -3.80 -2.89 -13.59
CA PHE A 33 -3.65 -2.66 -15.02
C PHE A 33 -4.88 -3.11 -15.81
N ALA A 34 -5.53 -4.20 -15.40
CA ALA A 34 -6.82 -4.59 -15.99
C ALA A 34 -7.89 -3.50 -15.80
N ILE A 35 -7.94 -2.86 -14.62
CA ILE A 35 -8.84 -1.73 -14.33
C ILE A 35 -8.50 -0.51 -15.19
N LEU A 36 -7.20 -0.18 -15.29
CA LEU A 36 -6.74 0.98 -16.04
C LEU A 36 -6.95 0.82 -17.55
N ARG A 37 -6.72 -0.36 -18.12
CA ARG A 37 -6.95 -0.65 -19.55
C ARG A 37 -8.39 -0.46 -19.98
N GLN A 38 -9.35 -0.81 -19.12
CA GLN A 38 -10.78 -0.54 -19.37
C GLN A 38 -11.09 0.97 -19.47
N THR A 39 -10.18 1.82 -19.01
CA THR A 39 -10.42 3.26 -18.84
C THR A 39 -9.52 4.12 -19.74
N ALA A 40 -8.34 3.63 -20.15
CA ALA A 40 -7.29 4.45 -20.76
C ALA A 40 -6.72 3.95 -22.11
N SER A 41 -7.15 2.81 -22.67
CA SER A 41 -6.71 2.30 -24.01
C SER A 41 -5.18 2.24 -24.27
N GLU A 42 -4.33 2.32 -23.26
CA GLU A 42 -2.86 2.26 -23.41
C GLU A 42 -2.21 1.28 -22.43
N GLU A 43 -0.95 0.92 -22.72
CA GLU A 43 -0.10 0.16 -21.80
C GLU A 43 0.04 0.88 -20.46
N ALA A 44 0.00 0.12 -19.38
CA ALA A 44 -0.21 0.68 -18.05
C ALA A 44 0.96 1.60 -17.64
N PRO A 45 0.73 2.92 -17.56
CA PRO A 45 1.81 3.85 -17.32
C PRO A 45 2.25 3.81 -15.86
N ARG A 46 3.52 4.16 -15.61
CA ARG A 46 4.06 4.36 -14.25
C ARG A 46 3.25 5.38 -13.44
N PHE A 47 2.62 6.33 -14.13
CA PHE A 47 1.75 7.36 -13.59
C PHE A 47 0.44 7.37 -14.38
N PHE A 48 -0.69 7.46 -13.71
CA PHE A 48 -2.01 7.46 -14.33
C PHE A 48 -2.89 8.53 -13.73
N LYS A 49 -3.94 8.98 -14.44
CA LYS A 49 -4.84 9.99 -13.87
C LYS A 49 -5.60 9.40 -12.68
N CYS A 50 -5.56 10.05 -11.53
CA CYS A 50 -6.22 9.55 -10.31
C CYS A 50 -7.73 9.32 -10.53
N LYS A 51 -8.38 10.16 -11.36
CA LYS A 51 -9.80 10.03 -11.69
C LYS A 51 -10.17 8.71 -12.36
N TRP A 52 -9.23 8.01 -13.00
CA TRP A 52 -9.50 6.72 -13.65
C TRP A 52 -9.87 5.61 -12.67
N LEU A 53 -9.49 5.76 -11.39
CA LEU A 53 -9.86 4.83 -10.33
C LEU A 53 -11.13 5.26 -9.58
N LYS A 54 -11.72 6.40 -9.92
CA LYS A 54 -12.95 6.88 -9.27
C LYS A 54 -14.07 5.86 -9.51
N ASN A 55 -14.68 5.40 -8.43
CA ASN A 55 -15.73 4.38 -8.42
C ASN A 55 -15.30 3.01 -8.96
N LYS A 56 -14.00 2.71 -9.00
CA LYS A 56 -13.48 1.39 -9.34
C LYS A 56 -13.18 0.60 -8.07
N LEU A 57 -13.48 -0.69 -8.10
CA LEU A 57 -13.05 -1.61 -7.05
C LEU A 57 -11.58 -1.95 -7.29
N VAL A 58 -10.69 -1.37 -6.48
CA VAL A 58 -9.25 -1.61 -6.54
C VAL A 58 -8.89 -2.64 -5.46
N PRO A 59 -7.98 -3.60 -5.72
CA PRO A 59 -7.70 -4.65 -4.76
C PRO A 59 -7.19 -4.17 -3.41
N PHE A 60 -7.23 -5.03 -2.41
CA PHE A 60 -6.62 -4.79 -1.10
C PHE A 60 -5.90 -6.05 -0.63
N ILE A 61 -4.95 -5.87 0.28
CA ILE A 61 -4.22 -6.98 0.91
C ILE A 61 -4.74 -7.13 2.34
N LEU A 62 -5.05 -8.36 2.73
CA LEU A 62 -5.41 -8.69 4.10
C LEU A 62 -4.20 -9.28 4.83
N PHE A 63 -3.82 -8.65 5.94
CA PHE A 63 -2.85 -9.18 6.87
C PHE A 63 -3.56 -9.79 8.06
N ASN A 64 -3.11 -10.98 8.45
CA ASN A 64 -3.47 -11.62 9.71
C ASN A 64 -2.17 -11.88 10.48
N PHE A 65 -1.89 -11.03 11.47
CA PHE A 65 -0.75 -11.23 12.35
C PHE A 65 -1.21 -12.15 13.48
N GLY A 66 -0.79 -13.42 13.44
CA GLY A 66 -1.39 -14.53 14.21
C GLY A 66 -1.50 -14.41 15.73
N LYS A 67 -1.14 -13.27 16.35
CA LYS A 67 -1.24 -13.01 17.79
C LYS A 67 -2.50 -12.23 18.20
N ASP A 68 -3.09 -11.40 17.34
CA ASP A 68 -4.17 -10.49 17.73
C ASP A 68 -5.55 -10.83 17.12
N GLN A 69 -5.63 -11.92 16.32
CA GLN A 69 -6.82 -12.32 15.54
C GLN A 69 -7.42 -11.17 14.70
N THR A 70 -6.67 -10.08 14.52
CA THR A 70 -7.15 -8.86 13.91
C THR A 70 -6.77 -8.88 12.45
N ARG A 71 -7.73 -8.48 11.60
CA ARG A 71 -7.51 -8.36 10.16
C ARG A 71 -7.16 -6.92 9.86
N TYR A 72 -6.00 -6.73 9.24
CA TYR A 72 -5.54 -5.43 8.78
C TYR A 72 -5.60 -5.37 7.26
N GLU A 73 -6.13 -4.27 6.73
CA GLU A 73 -6.31 -4.05 5.31
C GLU A 73 -5.29 -3.03 4.80
N PHE A 74 -4.57 -3.38 3.74
CA PHE A 74 -3.78 -2.43 2.97
C PHE A 74 -4.49 -2.20 1.65
N THR A 75 -5.15 -1.05 1.57
CA THR A 75 -6.07 -0.68 0.49
C THR A 75 -5.40 0.28 -0.48
N SER A 76 -6.07 0.56 -1.59
CA SER A 76 -5.59 1.52 -2.58
C SER A 76 -5.40 2.93 -2.01
N GLU A 77 -6.05 3.30 -0.92
CA GLU A 77 -5.83 4.59 -0.24
C GLU A 77 -4.40 4.70 0.32
N GLU A 78 -3.79 3.57 0.69
CA GLU A 78 -2.44 3.54 1.24
C GLU A 78 -1.37 3.21 0.19
N TYR A 79 -1.70 2.50 -0.88
CA TYR A 79 -0.71 2.13 -1.90
C TYR A 79 -0.86 2.83 -3.25
N ILE A 80 -1.88 3.66 -3.46
CA ILE A 80 -2.01 4.53 -4.63
C ILE A 80 -1.95 5.98 -4.17
N LEU A 81 -0.90 6.68 -4.58
CA LEU A 81 -0.61 8.02 -4.08
C LEU A 81 -0.71 9.05 -5.19
N GLU A 82 -1.30 10.20 -4.86
CA GLU A 82 -1.21 11.38 -5.69
C GLU A 82 0.24 11.87 -5.75
N ARG A 83 0.72 12.13 -6.96
CA ARG A 83 2.01 12.76 -7.19
C ARG A 83 1.91 14.23 -6.78
N ILE A 84 2.64 14.60 -5.72
CA ILE A 84 2.75 16.00 -5.31
C ILE A 84 3.50 16.75 -6.41
N GLN A 85 2.83 17.71 -7.06
CA GLN A 85 3.47 18.67 -7.94
C GLN A 85 3.74 19.96 -7.16
N THR A 86 4.99 20.43 -7.19
CA THR A 86 5.46 21.61 -6.44
C THR A 86 5.07 22.94 -7.10
N ALA A 87 4.55 22.92 -8.32
CA ALA A 87 4.05 24.09 -9.02
C ALA A 87 2.58 24.38 -8.69
N LYS A 88 2.17 25.65 -8.74
CA LYS A 88 0.75 26.04 -8.63
C LYS A 88 -0.05 25.29 -9.70
N LYS A 89 -1.00 24.46 -9.27
CA LYS A 89 -1.87 23.66 -10.15
C LYS A 89 -2.68 24.61 -11.05
N PRO A 90 -2.55 24.56 -12.39
CA PRO A 90 -3.36 25.39 -13.26
C PRO A 90 -4.85 24.99 -13.17
N PRO A 91 -5.79 25.89 -13.54
CA PRO A 91 -7.19 25.52 -13.70
C PRO A 91 -7.35 24.34 -14.66
N GLY A 92 -8.16 23.35 -14.28
CA GLY A 92 -8.34 22.12 -15.06
C GLY A 92 -7.23 21.06 -14.89
N PHE A 93 -6.30 21.27 -13.96
CA PHE A 93 -5.28 20.26 -13.63
C PHE A 93 -5.90 18.96 -13.12
N GLU A 94 -5.48 17.83 -13.70
CA GLU A 94 -5.88 16.50 -13.26
C GLU A 94 -4.72 15.83 -12.51
N PRO A 95 -4.90 15.44 -11.23
CA PRO A 95 -3.84 14.82 -10.48
C PRO A 95 -3.44 13.48 -11.08
N GLU A 96 -2.13 13.24 -11.10
CA GLU A 96 -1.53 11.95 -11.44
C GLU A 96 -1.33 11.12 -10.18
N CYS A 97 -1.55 9.83 -10.30
CA CYS A 97 -1.39 8.84 -9.26
C CYS A 97 -0.33 7.81 -9.67
N TYR A 98 0.30 7.20 -8.68
CA TYR A 98 1.23 6.08 -8.87
C TYR A 98 1.03 5.03 -7.78
N MET A 99 1.41 3.79 -8.09
CA MET A 99 1.37 2.70 -7.13
C MET A 99 2.65 2.68 -6.30
N ALA A 100 2.56 2.90 -4.99
CA ALA A 100 3.66 2.93 -4.03
C ALA A 100 4.01 1.53 -3.47
N ILE A 101 3.96 0.51 -4.34
CA ILE A 101 4.38 -0.86 -4.04
C ILE A 101 5.45 -1.26 -5.06
N ARG A 102 6.52 -1.89 -4.58
CA ARG A 102 7.53 -2.51 -5.44
C ARG A 102 7.98 -3.84 -4.86
N SER A 103 8.52 -4.70 -5.72
CA SER A 103 9.34 -5.83 -5.29
C SER A 103 10.79 -5.39 -5.19
N LYS A 104 11.59 -6.10 -4.39
CA LYS A 104 13.05 -5.98 -4.36
C LYS A 104 13.61 -7.09 -5.26
N GLU A 105 14.57 -6.78 -6.11
CA GLU A 105 15.16 -7.74 -7.05
C GLU A 105 15.75 -8.98 -6.34
N ASP A 106 16.09 -8.84 -5.05
CA ASP A 106 16.59 -9.92 -4.18
C ASP A 106 15.75 -10.15 -2.91
N SER A 107 14.48 -9.71 -2.85
CA SER A 107 13.66 -10.06 -1.68
C SER A 107 13.43 -11.57 -1.68
N SER A 108 13.78 -12.22 -0.57
CA SER A 108 13.27 -13.56 -0.27
C SER A 108 11.75 -13.56 -0.48
N LEU A 109 11.19 -14.68 -0.94
CA LEU A 109 9.75 -14.83 -1.25
C LEU A 109 8.81 -14.48 -0.08
N ASN A 110 9.37 -14.27 1.12
CA ASN A 110 8.68 -14.21 2.38
C ASN A 110 8.92 -12.90 3.16
N GLU A 111 9.51 -11.88 2.56
CA GLU A 111 9.78 -10.61 3.24
C GLU A 111 8.86 -9.48 2.76
N TRP A 112 8.26 -8.79 3.73
CA TRP A 112 7.43 -7.60 3.54
C TRP A 112 8.02 -6.44 4.30
N ILE A 113 8.00 -5.25 3.72
CA ILE A 113 8.27 -3.99 4.40
C ILE A 113 7.08 -3.07 4.14
N LEU A 114 6.29 -2.81 5.18
CA LEU A 114 5.18 -1.86 5.11
C LEU A 114 5.74 -0.45 5.31
N SER A 115 5.41 0.44 4.37
CA SER A 115 5.83 1.84 4.39
C SER A 115 5.09 2.67 5.43
N GLY A 116 5.58 3.88 5.67
CA GLY A 116 4.92 4.92 6.48
C GLY A 116 3.49 5.22 6.04
N VAL A 117 3.13 4.94 4.79
CA VAL A 117 1.79 5.16 4.28
C VAL A 117 0.75 4.21 4.89
N PHE A 118 1.15 2.98 5.24
CA PHE A 118 0.29 2.05 5.96
C PHE A 118 -0.08 2.58 7.36
N ALA A 119 0.82 3.34 7.99
CA ALA A 119 0.57 3.96 9.29
C ALA A 119 -0.46 5.11 9.26
N LYS A 120 -0.91 5.55 8.07
CA LYS A 120 -2.06 6.47 7.98
C LYS A 120 -3.35 5.81 8.48
N ARG A 121 -3.52 4.51 8.19
CA ARG A 121 -4.73 3.75 8.50
C ARG A 121 -4.70 3.14 9.89
N TYR A 122 -3.53 2.64 10.32
CA TYR A 122 -3.37 1.97 11.61
C TYR A 122 -2.33 2.67 12.47
N ALA A 123 -2.72 3.03 13.69
CA ALA A 123 -1.78 3.54 14.68
C ALA A 123 -0.80 2.42 15.07
N ILE A 124 0.48 2.70 15.00
CA ILE A 124 1.51 1.77 15.46
C ILE A 124 1.57 1.85 16.98
N LYS A 125 1.58 0.69 17.64
CA LYS A 125 1.80 0.55 19.07
C LYS A 125 3.15 -0.10 19.30
N LEU A 126 4.04 0.64 19.94
CA LEU A 126 5.28 0.13 20.50
C LEU A 126 5.06 -0.01 22.01
N GLN A 127 5.12 -1.24 22.52
CA GLN A 127 4.99 -1.50 23.95
C GLN A 127 6.27 -2.14 24.48
N TYR A 128 6.85 -1.53 25.51
CA TYR A 128 8.01 -2.06 26.20
C TYR A 128 7.60 -2.48 27.61
N SER A 129 7.39 -3.79 27.80
CA SER A 129 6.97 -4.33 29.11
C SER A 129 7.77 -5.56 29.52
N LYS A 130 8.06 -6.48 28.58
CA LYS A 130 8.92 -7.67 28.76
C LYS A 130 9.75 -7.96 27.51
N GLY A 131 10.23 -6.89 26.88
CA GLY A 131 10.77 -6.86 25.51
C GLY A 131 9.99 -5.88 24.64
N LEU A 132 10.54 -5.57 23.46
CA LEU A 132 9.89 -4.69 22.49
C LEU A 132 8.77 -5.45 21.76
N GLN A 133 7.53 -5.05 21.99
CA GLN A 133 6.37 -5.54 21.27
C GLN A 133 5.92 -4.49 20.25
N PHE A 134 5.69 -4.96 19.03
CA PHE A 134 5.19 -4.16 17.92
C PHE A 134 3.80 -4.67 17.54
N GLY A 135 2.85 -3.75 17.36
CA GLY A 135 1.51 -4.08 16.90
C GLY A 135 0.81 -2.88 16.28
N PHE A 136 -0.40 -3.12 15.79
CA PHE A 136 -1.22 -2.11 15.14
C PHE A 136 -2.54 -1.96 15.87
N GLY A 137 -3.00 -0.73 16.06
CA GLY A 137 -4.35 -0.42 16.53
C GLY A 137 -5.12 0.40 15.49
N PRO A 138 -6.45 0.50 15.62
CA PRO A 138 -7.21 1.44 14.81
C PRO A 138 -6.64 2.85 14.99
N SER A 139 -6.34 3.53 13.88
CA SER A 139 -5.96 4.94 13.95
C SER A 139 -7.18 5.72 14.46
N ARG A 140 -7.04 6.44 15.56
CA ARG A 140 -8.00 7.49 15.88
C ARG A 140 -7.82 8.51 14.77
N LYS A 141 -8.77 8.60 13.83
CA LYS A 141 -8.79 9.72 12.88
C LYS A 141 -8.53 11.00 13.69
N PRO A 142 -7.52 11.82 13.36
CA PRO A 142 -7.51 13.15 13.93
C PRO A 142 -8.83 13.79 13.52
N SER A 143 -9.65 14.16 14.51
CA SER A 143 -10.78 15.05 14.28
C SER A 143 -10.20 16.27 13.58
N ILE A 144 -10.51 16.41 12.29
CA ILE A 144 -10.19 17.63 11.56
C ILE A 144 -11.12 18.67 12.19
N LEU A 145 -10.55 19.50 13.07
CA LEU A 145 -11.13 20.77 13.52
C LEU A 145 -11.06 21.78 12.38
#